data_AF-A0A1Y2K4K7-F1
#
_entry.id   AF-A0A1Y2K4K7-F1
#
_cell.length_a   1.000
_cell.length_b   1.000
_cell.length_c   1.000
_cell.angle_alpha   90.00
_cell.angle_beta   90.00
_cell.angle_gamma   90.00
#
_symmetry.space_group_name_H-M   'P 1'
#
loop_
_entity.id
_entity.type
_entity.pdbx_description
1 polymer ?
#
loop_
_entity_poly.entity_id
_entity_poly.type
_entity_poly.pdbx_seq_one_letter_code
_entity_poly.pdbx_strand_id
1 'polypeptide(L)'
;MTTMPTTRAISLEEWLTVPDNPIQRNTARHAEAANNKHLKEAASTHSVVHMATLPDGRCFKLDGHTRALLWEEQKLTPPEQIIVIDHPCSSVAEAQDLYTHFDNHLTVEMAPDKVYGAYRLHGIIPVSTLLKTCRLTTVMKVLPGAGNDIYEDIGNWKSEIEEFDAVDPVSGAHFLSGVIAGALITFRRYPEDAAKFWLKYQQDAGWKHGQERDGVQALREYVPQRKNQGQRENASSATELAERVISAFENWRVRRYYKSLRIGRTDLRKFLGE
;
A
#
# COMPACT_ATOMS: atom_id res chain seq x y z
N MET A 1 -13.11 21.02 -26.55
CA MET A 1 -14.04 21.96 -25.92
C MET A 1 -14.25 21.48 -24.51
N THR A 2 -13.81 22.25 -23.51
CA THR A 2 -14.01 21.88 -22.10
C THR A 2 -15.48 22.15 -21.79
N THR A 3 -16.26 21.08 -21.66
CA THR A 3 -17.67 21.17 -21.27
C THR A 3 -17.75 21.63 -19.83
N MET A 4 -18.49 22.72 -19.58
CA MET A 4 -18.67 23.27 -18.24
C MET A 4 -19.48 22.30 -17.37
N PRO A 5 -19.19 22.23 -16.06
CA PRO A 5 -20.00 21.43 -15.16
C PRO A 5 -21.43 21.96 -15.10
N THR A 6 -22.38 21.05 -14.89
CA THR A 6 -23.80 21.38 -14.73
C THR A 6 -24.27 21.07 -13.33
N THR A 7 -25.32 21.74 -12.85
CA THR A 7 -25.85 21.52 -11.51
C THR A 7 -27.27 20.97 -11.60
N ARG A 8 -27.56 19.90 -10.86
CA ARG A 8 -28.91 19.33 -10.75
C ARG A 8 -29.21 18.87 -9.33
N ALA A 9 -30.48 18.94 -8.94
CA ALA A 9 -30.96 18.38 -7.68
C ALA A 9 -31.41 16.93 -7.90
N ILE A 10 -31.00 16.03 -7.02
CA ILE A 10 -31.40 14.62 -7.01
C ILE A 10 -31.85 14.19 -5.61
N SER A 11 -32.54 13.05 -5.53
CA SER A 11 -32.89 12.44 -4.25
C SER A 11 -31.68 11.75 -3.61
N LEU A 12 -31.76 11.50 -2.29
CA LEU A 12 -30.78 10.67 -1.60
C LEU A 12 -30.70 9.27 -2.22
N GLU A 13 -31.84 8.65 -2.53
CA GLU A 13 -31.90 7.32 -3.13
C GLU A 13 -31.15 7.27 -4.47
N GLU A 14 -31.36 8.28 -5.34
CA GLU A 14 -30.62 8.39 -6.60
C GLU A 14 -29.11 8.51 -6.34
N TRP A 15 -28.70 9.35 -5.39
CA TRP A 15 -27.29 9.55 -5.07
C TRP A 15 -26.59 8.28 -4.55
N LEU A 16 -27.28 7.52 -3.70
CA LEU A 16 -26.73 6.28 -3.14
C LEU A 16 -26.49 5.21 -4.22
N THR A 17 -27.24 5.23 -5.33
CA THR A 17 -27.03 4.31 -6.46
C THR A 17 -25.83 4.65 -7.33
N VAL A 18 -25.30 5.88 -7.27
CA VAL A 18 -24.12 6.28 -8.04
C VAL A 18 -22.91 5.51 -7.50
N PRO A 19 -22.17 4.76 -8.34
CA PRO A 19 -21.01 4.01 -7.85
C PRO A 19 -19.88 4.95 -7.43
N ASP A 20 -19.10 4.50 -6.46
CA ASP A 20 -17.92 5.23 -6.01
C ASP A 20 -16.83 5.25 -7.10
N ASN A 21 -15.95 6.25 -7.06
CA ASN A 21 -14.84 6.32 -8.00
C ASN A 21 -13.94 5.07 -7.89
N PRO A 22 -13.43 4.48 -8.98
CA PRO A 22 -12.61 3.27 -8.92
C PRO A 22 -11.35 3.39 -8.02
N ILE A 23 -10.82 4.60 -7.84
CA ILE A 23 -9.64 4.86 -6.99
C ILE A 23 -9.99 5.39 -5.58
N GLN A 24 -11.27 5.32 -5.18
CA GLN A 24 -11.72 5.79 -3.88
C GLN A 24 -11.06 5.01 -2.72
N ARG A 25 -10.67 5.76 -1.68
CA ARG A 25 -10.08 5.24 -0.42
C ARG A 25 -11.09 4.44 0.42
N ASN A 26 -10.64 3.79 1.49
CA ASN A 26 -11.49 3.04 2.42
C ASN A 26 -12.46 3.96 3.21
N THR A 27 -13.68 4.12 2.69
CA THR A 27 -14.73 5.01 3.21
C THR A 27 -15.13 4.70 4.65
N ALA A 28 -15.18 3.43 5.06
CA ALA A 28 -15.57 3.03 6.40
C ALA A 28 -14.62 3.56 7.49
N ARG A 29 -13.31 3.49 7.24
CA ARG A 29 -12.29 4.02 8.19
C ARG A 29 -12.37 5.55 8.33
N HIS A 30 -12.74 6.24 7.25
CA HIS A 30 -12.85 7.70 7.25
C HIS A 30 -14.18 8.20 7.84
N ALA A 31 -15.27 7.44 7.68
CA ALA A 31 -16.57 7.78 8.25
C ALA A 31 -16.55 7.85 9.78
N GLU A 32 -15.89 6.91 10.46
CA GLU A 32 -15.75 6.94 11.92
C GLU A 32 -14.96 8.17 12.40
N ALA A 33 -13.91 8.57 11.67
CA ALA A 33 -13.12 9.76 12.00
C ALA A 33 -13.83 11.08 11.67
N ALA A 34 -14.62 11.13 10.60
CA ALA A 34 -15.34 12.32 10.16
C ALA A 34 -16.62 12.57 10.97
N ASN A 35 -17.35 11.52 11.34
CA ASN A 35 -18.51 11.57 12.23
C ASN A 35 -18.14 12.13 13.61
N ASN A 36 -16.94 11.83 14.10
CA ASN A 36 -16.42 12.37 15.35
C ASN A 36 -15.88 13.82 15.25
N LYS A 37 -15.93 14.45 14.06
CA LYS A 37 -15.40 15.80 13.83
C LYS A 37 -16.41 16.70 13.13
N HIS A 38 -16.23 16.94 11.83
CA HIS A 38 -16.94 17.98 11.08
C HIS A 38 -18.25 17.49 10.46
N LEU A 39 -18.51 16.18 10.46
CA LEU A 39 -19.78 15.58 10.02
C LEU A 39 -20.66 15.13 11.20
N LYS A 40 -20.39 15.64 12.41
CA LYS A 40 -21.18 15.32 13.61
C LYS A 40 -22.59 15.90 13.56
N GLU A 41 -22.74 17.06 12.92
CA GLU A 41 -24.01 17.78 12.81
C GLU A 41 -24.30 18.06 11.33
N ALA A 42 -25.58 18.02 10.96
CA ALA A 42 -25.99 18.35 9.60
C ALA A 42 -25.74 19.85 9.33
N ALA A 43 -25.10 20.16 8.20
CA ALA A 43 -24.93 21.51 7.71
C ALA A 43 -25.49 21.62 6.30
N SER A 44 -25.96 22.81 5.91
CA SER A 44 -26.51 23.06 4.58
C SER A 44 -25.51 22.76 3.45
N THR A 45 -24.21 22.95 3.71
CA THR A 45 -23.12 22.61 2.78
C THR A 45 -23.00 21.11 2.52
N HIS A 46 -23.53 20.24 3.40
CA HIS A 46 -23.48 18.80 3.20
C HIS A 46 -24.37 18.33 2.06
N SER A 47 -25.31 19.17 1.59
CA SER A 47 -26.18 18.87 0.45
C SER A 47 -25.48 18.93 -0.91
N VAL A 48 -24.30 19.55 -1.02
CA VAL A 48 -23.60 19.70 -2.30
C VAL A 48 -22.57 18.59 -2.49
N VAL A 49 -22.63 17.87 -3.60
CA VAL A 49 -21.71 16.79 -3.97
C VAL A 49 -21.25 16.92 -5.42
N HIS A 50 -20.21 16.19 -5.78
CA HIS A 50 -19.62 16.23 -7.11
C HIS A 50 -19.66 14.85 -7.76
N MET A 51 -19.96 14.79 -9.06
CA MET A 51 -20.10 13.56 -9.83
C MET A 51 -19.43 13.72 -11.18
N ALA A 52 -18.84 12.65 -11.70
CA ALA A 52 -18.39 12.56 -13.08
C ALA A 52 -19.43 11.79 -13.90
N THR A 53 -19.70 12.25 -15.13
CA THR A 53 -20.57 11.56 -16.09
C THR A 53 -19.82 11.27 -17.38
N LEU A 54 -19.86 10.02 -17.82
CA LEU A 54 -19.25 9.56 -19.07
C LEU A 54 -20.19 9.71 -20.27
N PRO A 55 -19.68 9.66 -21.52
CA PRO A 55 -20.52 9.78 -22.72
C PRO A 55 -21.54 8.64 -22.87
N ASP A 56 -21.29 7.49 -22.22
CA ASP A 56 -22.19 6.34 -22.17
C ASP A 56 -23.24 6.41 -21.05
N GLY A 57 -23.27 7.51 -20.29
CA GLY A 57 -24.20 7.74 -19.19
C GLY A 57 -23.81 7.10 -17.87
N ARG A 58 -22.67 6.40 -17.77
CA ARG A 58 -22.16 5.95 -16.47
C ARG A 58 -21.70 7.13 -15.64
N CYS A 59 -21.98 7.07 -14.34
CA CYS A 59 -21.61 8.10 -13.38
C CYS A 59 -20.68 7.57 -12.31
N PHE A 60 -19.83 8.43 -11.74
CA PHE A 60 -18.98 8.12 -10.60
C PHE A 60 -19.03 9.25 -9.59
N LYS A 61 -19.10 8.93 -8.30
CA LYS A 61 -18.97 9.93 -7.24
C LYS A 61 -17.55 10.53 -7.28
N LEU A 62 -17.44 11.86 -7.23
CA LEU A 62 -16.16 12.58 -7.12
C LEU A 62 -15.95 13.12 -5.69
N ASP A 63 -17.04 13.46 -5.00
CA ASP A 63 -17.06 13.88 -3.61
C ASP A 63 -18.36 13.37 -2.96
N GLY A 64 -18.45 13.38 -1.63
CA GLY A 64 -19.66 13.02 -0.91
C GLY A 64 -19.73 11.55 -0.49
N HIS A 65 -18.69 10.77 -0.73
CA HIS A 65 -18.57 9.35 -0.35
C HIS A 65 -18.86 9.09 1.14
N THR A 66 -18.16 9.81 2.02
CA THR A 66 -18.32 9.66 3.47
C THR A 66 -19.71 10.07 3.93
N ARG A 67 -20.28 11.12 3.32
CA ARG A 67 -21.65 11.58 3.61
C ARG A 67 -22.68 10.55 3.14
N ALA A 68 -22.50 10.00 1.94
CA ALA A 68 -23.33 8.91 1.41
C ALA A 68 -23.39 7.73 2.38
N LEU A 69 -22.22 7.27 2.87
CA LEU A 69 -22.15 6.19 3.86
C LEU A 69 -22.84 6.56 5.18
N LEU A 70 -22.62 7.78 5.70
CA LEU A 70 -23.26 8.22 6.96
C LEU A 70 -24.78 8.40 6.83
N TRP A 71 -25.28 8.81 5.66
CA TRP A 71 -26.71 8.89 5.37
C TRP A 71 -27.33 7.49 5.26
N GLU A 72 -26.66 6.56 4.58
CA GLU A 72 -27.08 5.17 4.45
C GLU A 72 -27.14 4.47 5.82
N GLU A 73 -26.14 4.69 6.67
CA GLU A 73 -26.08 4.16 8.04
C GLU A 73 -26.94 4.94 9.06
N GLN A 74 -27.67 5.98 8.64
CA GLN A 74 -28.47 6.86 9.49
C GLN A 74 -27.68 7.52 10.64
N LYS A 75 -26.36 7.69 10.47
CA LYS A 75 -25.46 8.35 11.42
C LYS A 75 -25.37 9.86 11.20
N LEU A 76 -25.86 10.34 10.06
CA LEU A 76 -25.98 11.76 9.72
C LEU A 76 -27.38 12.00 9.15
N THR A 77 -28.06 13.06 9.60
CA THR A 77 -29.35 13.45 9.01
C THR A 77 -29.15 13.86 7.55
N PRO A 78 -29.82 13.19 6.58
CA PRO A 78 -29.70 13.56 5.19
C PRO A 78 -30.44 14.87 4.88
N PRO A 79 -29.98 15.63 3.87
CA PRO A 79 -30.72 16.77 3.35
C PRO A 79 -31.95 16.31 2.57
N GLU A 80 -32.97 17.17 2.45
CA GLU A 80 -34.17 16.88 1.65
C GLU A 80 -33.84 16.68 0.15
N GLN A 81 -32.84 17.41 -0.34
CA GLN A 81 -32.33 17.30 -1.71
C GLN A 81 -30.82 17.37 -1.70
N ILE A 82 -30.21 16.62 -2.62
CA ILE A 82 -28.76 16.66 -2.88
C ILE A 82 -28.54 17.45 -4.16
N ILE A 83 -27.70 18.47 -4.07
CA ILE A 83 -27.26 19.27 -5.21
C ILE A 83 -25.99 18.62 -5.77
N VAL A 84 -26.10 18.04 -6.96
CA VAL A 84 -24.98 17.43 -7.68
C VAL A 84 -24.42 18.44 -8.66
N ILE A 85 -23.11 18.67 -8.57
CA ILE A 85 -22.32 19.32 -9.62
C ILE A 85 -21.73 18.21 -10.49
N ASP A 86 -22.26 18.09 -11.71
CA ASP A 86 -21.96 17.07 -12.69
C ASP A 86 -20.86 17.53 -13.66
N HIS A 87 -19.76 16.79 -13.67
CA HIS A 87 -18.57 17.01 -14.47
C HIS A 87 -18.55 16.02 -15.63
N PRO A 88 -18.83 16.45 -16.87
CA PRO A 88 -18.70 15.58 -18.03
C PRO A 88 -17.22 15.21 -18.24
N CYS A 89 -16.94 13.91 -18.28
CA CYS A 89 -15.62 13.34 -18.55
C CYS A 89 -15.68 12.51 -19.83
N SER A 90 -14.62 12.52 -20.63
CA SER A 90 -14.49 11.73 -21.86
C SER A 90 -14.19 10.25 -21.61
N SER A 91 -13.66 9.91 -20.43
CA SER A 91 -13.24 8.55 -20.08
C SER A 91 -13.22 8.30 -18.58
N VAL A 92 -13.13 7.02 -18.19
CA VAL A 92 -12.92 6.63 -16.79
C VAL A 92 -11.61 7.20 -16.24
N ALA A 93 -10.55 7.23 -17.04
CA ALA A 93 -9.25 7.77 -16.62
C ALA A 93 -9.35 9.26 -16.26
N GLU A 94 -10.06 10.06 -17.08
CA GLU A 94 -10.31 11.47 -16.76
C GLU A 94 -11.15 11.65 -15.50
N ALA A 95 -12.13 10.76 -15.27
CA ALA A 95 -12.92 10.78 -14.03
C ALA A 95 -12.08 10.41 -12.79
N GLN A 96 -11.08 9.53 -12.94
CA GLN A 96 -10.11 9.20 -11.88
C GLN A 96 -9.18 10.39 -11.61
N ASP A 97 -8.63 11.00 -12.67
CA ASP A 97 -7.78 12.18 -12.54
C ASP A 97 -8.53 13.35 -11.88
N LEU A 98 -9.77 13.60 -12.31
CA LEU A 98 -10.60 14.66 -11.76
C LEU A 98 -10.97 14.40 -10.28
N TYR A 99 -11.17 13.14 -9.88
CA TYR A 99 -11.41 12.78 -8.48
C TYR A 99 -10.27 13.27 -7.57
N THR A 100 -9.01 13.24 -8.04
CA THR A 100 -7.86 13.72 -7.27
C THR A 100 -7.94 15.21 -6.92
N HIS A 101 -8.73 16.01 -7.65
CA HIS A 101 -8.95 17.43 -7.36
C HIS A 101 -9.94 17.65 -6.20
N PHE A 102 -10.91 16.75 -6.04
CA PHE A 102 -11.94 16.82 -5.00
C PHE A 102 -11.50 16.18 -3.69
N ASP A 103 -10.59 15.22 -3.78
CA ASP A 103 -9.88 14.66 -2.64
C ASP A 103 -8.86 15.70 -2.12
N ASN A 104 -9.39 16.66 -1.36
CA ASN A 104 -8.72 17.89 -0.95
C ASN A 104 -7.32 17.65 -0.33
N HIS A 105 -6.37 18.50 -0.67
CA HIS A 105 -4.94 18.44 -0.34
C HIS A 105 -4.61 18.71 1.14
N LEU A 106 -5.61 19.05 1.97
CA LEU A 106 -5.51 19.05 3.44
C LEU A 106 -5.69 17.64 4.05
N THR A 107 -6.18 16.69 3.27
CA THR A 107 -6.11 15.25 3.48
C THR A 107 -5.15 14.64 2.46
N VAL A 108 -3.89 15.11 2.47
CA VAL A 108 -2.78 14.48 1.75
C VAL A 108 -2.95 12.98 1.89
N GLU A 109 -3.16 12.29 0.77
CA GLU A 109 -3.26 10.85 0.72
C GLU A 109 -2.05 10.29 1.45
N MET A 110 -2.29 9.79 2.67
CA MET A 110 -1.19 9.33 3.48
C MET A 110 -0.63 8.10 2.78
N ALA A 111 0.68 7.87 2.90
CA ALA A 111 1.33 6.69 2.34
C ALA A 111 0.56 5.36 2.51
N PRO A 112 -0.12 5.08 3.64
CA PRO A 112 -0.95 3.87 3.76
C PRO A 112 -2.17 3.83 2.83
N ASP A 113 -2.79 4.98 2.55
CA ASP A 113 -3.99 5.08 1.72
C ASP A 113 -3.64 4.78 0.26
N LYS A 114 -2.50 5.31 -0.21
CA LYS A 114 -1.96 5.01 -1.54
C LYS A 114 -1.68 3.53 -1.74
N VAL A 115 -1.03 2.88 -0.76
CA VAL A 115 -0.73 1.45 -0.83
C VAL A 115 -2.01 0.62 -0.85
N TYR A 116 -3.01 1.00 -0.04
CA TYR A 116 -4.32 0.34 -0.05
C TYR A 116 -5.04 0.50 -1.39
N GLY A 117 -5.04 1.71 -1.96
CA GLY A 117 -5.58 1.98 -3.30
C GLY A 117 -4.87 1.17 -4.38
N ALA A 118 -3.54 1.10 -4.33
CA ALA A 118 -2.73 0.31 -5.25
C ALA A 118 -3.01 -1.19 -5.16
N TYR A 119 -3.20 -1.74 -3.95
CA TYR A 119 -3.63 -3.13 -3.78
C TYR A 119 -4.98 -3.40 -4.44
N ARG A 120 -5.97 -2.53 -4.24
CA ARG A 120 -7.28 -2.65 -4.89
C ARG A 120 -7.18 -2.59 -6.40
N LEU A 121 -6.42 -1.63 -6.93
CA LEU A 121 -6.22 -1.44 -8.37
C LEU A 121 -5.67 -2.70 -9.03
N HIS A 122 -4.72 -3.38 -8.38
CA HIS A 122 -4.06 -4.58 -8.91
C HIS A 122 -4.67 -5.90 -8.42
N GLY A 123 -5.78 -5.86 -7.68
CA GLY A 123 -6.47 -7.04 -7.16
C GLY A 123 -5.66 -7.83 -6.14
N ILE A 124 -4.74 -7.18 -5.42
CA ILE A 124 -3.97 -7.80 -4.32
C ILE A 124 -4.85 -7.79 -3.07
N ILE A 125 -4.99 -8.96 -2.44
CA ILE A 125 -5.76 -9.11 -1.20
C ILE A 125 -4.80 -9.56 -0.09
N PRO A 126 -4.25 -8.63 0.71
CA PRO A 126 -3.31 -8.98 1.77
C PRO A 126 -3.96 -9.90 2.82
N VAL A 127 -3.29 -10.99 3.13
CA VAL A 127 -3.66 -11.99 4.13
C VAL A 127 -2.87 -11.76 5.42
N SER A 128 -1.55 -11.52 5.31
CA SER A 128 -0.69 -11.35 6.48
C SER A 128 -1.00 -10.06 7.23
N THR A 129 -0.82 -10.10 8.55
CA THR A 129 -0.99 -8.90 9.39
C THR A 129 0.02 -7.81 9.02
N LEU A 130 1.22 -8.22 8.60
CA LEU A 130 2.23 -7.28 8.12
C LEU A 130 1.70 -6.54 6.89
N LEU A 131 1.34 -7.19 5.79
CA LEU A 131 0.94 -6.48 4.57
C LEU A 131 -0.40 -5.74 4.67
N LYS A 132 -1.29 -6.14 5.59
CA LYS A 132 -2.49 -5.36 5.95
C LYS A 132 -2.17 -4.01 6.60
N THR A 133 -1.02 -3.87 7.25
CA THR A 133 -0.66 -2.68 8.05
C THR A 133 0.62 -1.99 7.58
N CYS A 134 1.40 -2.62 6.70
CA CYS A 134 2.72 -2.18 6.30
C CYS A 134 2.66 -0.97 5.36
N ARG A 135 3.65 -0.09 5.51
CA ARG A 135 3.89 1.03 4.60
C ARG A 135 4.95 0.60 3.58
N LEU A 136 4.51 0.05 2.45
CA LEU A 136 5.42 -0.34 1.36
C LEU A 136 6.10 0.85 0.67
N THR A 137 5.75 2.10 0.99
CA THR A 137 6.35 3.28 0.33
C THR A 137 7.86 3.39 0.47
N THR A 138 8.44 3.05 1.63
CA THR A 138 9.91 3.00 1.77
C THR A 138 10.50 1.80 1.04
N VAL A 139 9.78 0.66 1.02
CA VAL A 139 10.19 -0.55 0.31
C VAL A 139 10.31 -0.26 -1.19
N MET A 140 9.29 0.38 -1.80
CA MET A 140 9.29 0.71 -3.22
C MET A 140 10.43 1.66 -3.61
N LYS A 141 10.89 2.54 -2.71
CA LYS A 141 12.07 3.39 -2.97
C LYS A 141 13.40 2.63 -3.00
N VAL A 142 13.44 1.42 -2.47
CA VAL A 142 14.64 0.57 -2.44
C VAL A 142 14.68 -0.37 -3.64
N LEU A 143 13.51 -0.80 -4.12
CA LEU A 143 13.38 -1.77 -5.19
C LEU A 143 13.92 -1.20 -6.53
N PRO A 144 14.76 -1.94 -7.27
CA PRO A 144 15.18 -1.54 -8.60
C PRO A 144 13.99 -1.33 -9.53
N GLY A 145 14.01 -0.23 -10.29
CA GLY A 145 12.94 0.13 -11.23
C GLY A 145 11.68 0.75 -10.61
N ALA A 146 11.61 0.87 -9.28
CA ALA A 146 10.49 1.49 -8.57
C ALA A 146 10.86 2.87 -7.99
N GLY A 147 9.86 3.61 -7.50
CA GLY A 147 10.02 4.87 -6.77
C GLY A 147 9.44 6.11 -7.43
N ASN A 148 8.74 5.95 -8.57
CA ASN A 148 8.11 7.06 -9.29
C ASN A 148 6.61 7.16 -8.97
N ASP A 149 5.88 6.07 -9.18
CA ASP A 149 4.44 5.98 -8.91
C ASP A 149 4.14 4.69 -8.13
N ILE A 150 3.65 4.87 -6.91
CA ILE A 150 3.30 3.76 -6.01
C ILE A 150 2.22 2.83 -6.60
N TYR A 151 1.32 3.35 -7.43
CA TYR A 151 0.29 2.54 -8.07
C TYR A 151 0.91 1.61 -9.12
N GLU A 152 1.78 2.13 -9.98
CA GLU A 152 2.50 1.32 -10.96
C GLU A 152 3.50 0.37 -10.29
N ASP A 153 4.26 0.86 -9.30
CA ASP A 153 5.27 0.10 -8.58
C ASP A 153 4.68 -1.16 -7.93
N ILE A 154 3.53 -1.03 -7.25
CA ILE A 154 2.84 -2.17 -6.64
C ILE A 154 2.37 -3.18 -7.69
N GLY A 155 1.90 -2.70 -8.85
CA GLY A 155 1.54 -3.57 -9.97
C GLY A 155 2.73 -4.34 -10.52
N ASN A 156 3.86 -3.65 -10.72
CA ASN A 156 5.11 -4.23 -11.21
C ASN A 156 5.72 -5.26 -10.25
N TRP A 157 5.39 -5.20 -8.95
CA TRP A 157 5.86 -6.11 -7.92
C TRP A 157 4.76 -7.03 -7.36
N LYS A 158 3.62 -7.13 -8.05
CA LYS A 158 2.46 -7.88 -7.58
C LYS A 158 2.78 -9.32 -7.21
N SER A 159 3.43 -10.06 -8.12
CA SER A 159 3.71 -11.49 -7.92
C SER A 159 4.55 -11.72 -6.67
N GLU A 160 5.59 -10.90 -6.48
CA GLU A 160 6.49 -11.03 -5.33
C GLU A 160 5.82 -10.61 -4.03
N ILE A 161 4.93 -9.62 -4.07
CA ILE A 161 4.13 -9.20 -2.92
C ILE A 161 3.21 -10.34 -2.48
N GLU A 162 2.50 -10.98 -3.41
CA GLU A 162 1.60 -12.10 -3.12
C GLU A 162 2.37 -13.34 -2.61
N GLU A 163 3.52 -13.67 -3.21
CA GLU A 163 4.37 -14.77 -2.74
C GLU A 163 4.96 -14.49 -1.35
N PHE A 164 5.39 -13.26 -1.08
CA PHE A 164 5.86 -12.87 0.24
C PHE A 164 4.74 -12.91 1.28
N ASP A 165 3.53 -12.47 0.92
CA ASP A 165 2.36 -12.52 1.79
C ASP A 165 1.98 -13.96 2.18
N ALA A 166 2.13 -14.91 1.24
CA ALA A 166 1.85 -16.32 1.46
C ALA A 166 2.77 -16.99 2.50
N VAL A 167 3.91 -16.37 2.82
CA VAL A 167 4.78 -16.80 3.93
C VAL A 167 4.23 -16.39 5.31
N ASP A 168 3.13 -15.62 5.33
CA ASP A 168 2.50 -15.03 6.51
C ASP A 168 3.50 -14.28 7.41
N PRO A 169 4.19 -13.26 6.86
CA PRO A 169 5.13 -12.48 7.65
C PRO A 169 4.39 -11.73 8.76
N VAL A 170 4.87 -11.87 9.99
CA VAL A 170 4.23 -11.24 11.15
C VAL A 170 4.84 -9.86 11.40
N SER A 171 3.97 -8.89 11.70
CA SER A 171 4.38 -7.54 12.09
C SER A 171 5.27 -7.60 13.33
N GLY A 172 6.51 -7.11 13.26
CA GLY A 172 7.44 -7.20 14.37
C GLY A 172 8.81 -6.59 14.10
N ALA A 173 9.74 -6.79 15.03
CA ALA A 173 11.08 -6.20 14.98
C ALA A 173 11.99 -6.74 13.86
N HIS A 174 11.52 -7.71 13.07
CA HIS A 174 12.33 -8.48 12.14
C HIS A 174 12.07 -8.15 10.66
N PHE A 175 10.90 -7.59 10.32
CA PHE A 175 10.57 -7.18 8.95
C PHE A 175 10.64 -5.65 8.81
N LEU A 176 11.88 -5.13 8.83
CA LEU A 176 12.16 -3.73 8.50
C LEU A 176 12.01 -3.50 6.98
N SER A 177 11.94 -2.24 6.54
CA SER A 177 11.69 -1.91 5.12
C SER A 177 12.73 -2.55 4.20
N GLY A 178 14.01 -2.51 4.60
CA GLY A 178 15.07 -3.18 3.84
C GLY A 178 14.99 -4.71 3.85
N VAL A 179 14.41 -5.31 4.89
CA VAL A 179 14.16 -6.76 4.92
C VAL A 179 13.08 -7.15 3.94
N ILE A 180 11.98 -6.40 3.93
CA ILE A 180 10.88 -6.61 2.98
C ILE A 180 11.38 -6.39 1.55
N ALA A 181 12.14 -5.33 1.28
CA ALA A 181 12.71 -5.08 -0.05
C ALA A 181 13.62 -6.24 -0.51
N GLY A 182 14.51 -6.71 0.38
CA GLY A 182 15.34 -7.88 0.10
C GLY A 182 14.50 -9.13 -0.16
N ALA A 183 13.40 -9.33 0.58
CA ALA A 183 12.49 -10.45 0.36
C ALA A 183 11.87 -10.43 -1.04
N LEU A 184 11.26 -9.32 -1.43
CA LEU A 184 10.66 -9.17 -2.75
C LEU A 184 11.68 -9.40 -3.87
N ILE A 185 12.90 -8.87 -3.73
CA ILE A 185 13.97 -9.08 -4.71
C ILE A 185 14.38 -10.57 -4.79
N THR A 186 14.43 -11.28 -3.67
CA THR A 186 14.75 -12.72 -3.69
C THR A 186 13.64 -13.55 -4.33
N PHE A 187 12.37 -13.21 -4.11
CA PHE A 187 11.23 -13.86 -4.78
C PHE A 187 11.29 -13.67 -6.29
N ARG A 188 11.59 -12.45 -6.75
CA ARG A 188 11.74 -12.15 -8.18
C ARG A 188 12.74 -13.06 -8.90
N ARG A 189 13.87 -13.37 -8.27
CA ARG A 189 14.94 -14.15 -8.92
C ARG A 189 14.88 -15.65 -8.62
N TYR A 190 14.49 -16.02 -7.40
CA TYR A 190 14.53 -17.41 -6.93
C TYR A 190 13.30 -17.74 -6.07
N PRO A 191 12.09 -17.78 -6.64
CA PRO A 191 10.83 -17.85 -5.88
C PRO A 191 10.77 -19.06 -4.94
N GLU A 192 11.18 -20.24 -5.41
CA GLU A 192 11.16 -21.47 -4.60
C GLU A 192 12.12 -21.44 -3.40
N ASP A 193 13.34 -20.93 -3.61
CA ASP A 193 14.34 -20.85 -2.54
C ASP A 193 14.02 -19.70 -1.59
N ALA A 194 13.49 -18.59 -2.10
CA ALA A 194 13.00 -17.48 -1.31
C ALA A 194 11.87 -17.92 -0.38
N ALA A 195 10.88 -18.66 -0.88
CA ALA A 195 9.80 -19.20 -0.04
C ALA A 195 10.33 -20.02 1.14
N LYS A 196 11.28 -20.94 0.89
CA LYS A 196 11.92 -21.78 1.93
C LYS A 196 12.73 -20.94 2.93
N PHE A 197 13.48 -19.95 2.44
CA PHE A 197 14.29 -19.07 3.27
C PHE A 197 13.43 -18.22 4.19
N TRP A 198 12.42 -17.55 3.64
CA TRP A 198 11.56 -16.64 4.37
C TRP A 198 10.64 -17.38 5.34
N LEU A 199 10.18 -18.58 5.00
CA LEU A 199 9.47 -19.44 5.95
C LEU A 199 10.34 -19.75 7.18
N LYS A 200 11.62 -20.12 6.95
CA LYS A 200 12.57 -20.33 8.06
C LYS A 200 12.84 -19.06 8.85
N TYR A 201 12.98 -17.91 8.18
CA TYR A 201 13.23 -16.63 8.83
C TYR A 201 12.05 -16.20 9.72
N GLN A 202 10.82 -16.36 9.22
CA GLN A 202 9.58 -16.09 9.94
C GLN A 202 9.45 -17.00 11.18
N GLN A 203 9.80 -18.28 11.05
CA GLN A 203 9.72 -19.28 12.12
C GLN A 203 10.91 -19.28 13.09
N ASP A 204 11.89 -18.38 12.89
CA ASP A 204 13.17 -18.39 13.63
C ASP A 204 13.89 -19.75 13.56
N ALA A 205 13.75 -20.45 12.43
CA ALA A 205 14.27 -21.79 12.20
C ALA A 205 15.63 -21.80 11.46
N GLY A 206 16.48 -20.83 11.81
CA GLY A 206 17.85 -20.74 11.34
C GLY A 206 18.75 -21.79 11.99
N TRP A 207 19.88 -22.10 11.33
CA TRP A 207 20.85 -23.05 11.86
C TRP A 207 22.05 -22.35 12.50
N LYS A 208 22.45 -22.82 13.68
CA LYS A 208 23.65 -22.37 14.40
C LYS A 208 24.36 -23.54 15.08
N HIS A 209 25.67 -23.65 14.89
CA HIS A 209 26.51 -24.56 15.64
C HIS A 209 27.85 -23.91 15.99
N GLY A 210 28.14 -23.78 17.29
CA GLY A 210 29.30 -23.02 17.76
C GLY A 210 29.27 -21.57 17.25
N GLN A 211 30.28 -21.18 16.48
CA GLN A 211 30.38 -19.84 15.86
C GLN A 211 29.77 -19.75 14.47
N GLU A 212 29.44 -20.90 13.87
CA GLU A 212 28.89 -21.00 12.52
C GLU A 212 27.38 -20.82 12.56
N ARG A 213 26.87 -20.04 11.60
CA ARG A 213 25.46 -19.77 11.44
C ARG A 213 25.11 -19.70 9.96
N ASP A 214 23.94 -20.19 9.59
CA ASP A 214 23.45 -20.02 8.21
C ASP A 214 22.95 -18.58 7.97
N GLY A 215 22.55 -18.28 6.73
CA GLY A 215 22.06 -16.94 6.38
C GLY A 215 20.79 -16.52 7.11
N VAL A 216 19.90 -17.48 7.42
CA VAL A 216 18.68 -17.21 8.19
C VAL A 216 19.05 -16.75 9.59
N GLN A 217 19.86 -17.54 10.31
CA GLN A 217 20.29 -17.22 11.66
C GLN A 217 21.14 -15.93 11.70
N ALA A 218 22.01 -15.73 10.71
CA ALA A 218 22.80 -14.51 10.59
C ALA A 218 21.90 -13.26 10.56
N LEU A 219 20.84 -13.27 9.73
CA LEU A 219 19.90 -12.15 9.66
C LEU A 219 19.07 -12.00 10.94
N ARG A 220 18.63 -13.10 11.54
CA ARG A 220 17.85 -13.09 12.78
C ARG A 220 18.60 -12.42 13.93
N GLU A 221 19.92 -12.58 13.97
CA GLU A 221 20.78 -11.91 14.95
C GLU A 221 21.15 -10.48 14.55
N TYR A 222 21.34 -10.21 13.25
CA TYR A 222 21.77 -8.91 12.73
C TYR A 222 20.67 -7.83 12.80
N VAL A 223 19.44 -8.14 12.39
CA VAL A 223 18.35 -7.15 12.27
C VAL A 223 17.97 -6.51 13.61
N PRO A 224 17.78 -7.26 14.72
CA PRO A 224 17.47 -6.67 16.03
C PRO A 224 18.58 -5.76 16.56
N GLN A 225 19.85 -6.10 16.34
CA GLN A 225 20.98 -5.27 16.78
C GLN A 225 20.97 -3.91 16.11
N ARG A 226 20.64 -3.86 14.82
CA ARG A 226 20.53 -2.61 14.07
C ARG A 226 19.38 -1.74 14.59
N LYS A 227 18.24 -2.35 14.91
CA LYS A 227 17.09 -1.63 15.49
C LYS A 227 17.43 -1.02 16.85
N ASN A 228 18.15 -1.75 17.70
CA ASN A 228 18.54 -1.31 19.04
C ASN A 228 19.57 -0.17 19.04
N GLN A 229 20.26 0.06 17.92
CA GLN A 229 21.18 1.19 17.76
C GLN A 229 20.47 2.52 17.47
N GLY A 230 19.13 2.55 17.46
CA GLY A 230 18.35 3.79 17.37
C GLY A 230 18.42 4.50 16.02
N GLN A 231 19.01 3.89 14.99
CA GLN A 231 19.08 4.46 13.66
C GLN A 231 17.68 4.49 13.04
N ARG A 232 17.16 5.68 12.74
CA ARG A 232 15.93 5.82 11.93
C ARG A 232 16.17 5.25 10.54
N GLU A 233 15.30 4.35 10.10
CA GLU A 233 15.35 3.79 8.77
C GLU A 233 14.96 4.87 7.74
N ASN A 234 15.79 5.06 6.73
CA ASN A 234 15.56 5.89 5.55
C ASN A 234 15.86 5.06 4.30
N ALA A 235 15.58 5.57 3.11
CA ALA A 235 15.77 4.79 1.88
C ALA A 235 17.20 4.24 1.74
N SER A 236 18.23 5.05 2.02
CA SER A 236 19.63 4.62 1.94
C SER A 236 19.97 3.50 2.94
N SER A 237 19.54 3.65 4.20
CA SER A 237 19.79 2.62 5.21
C SER A 237 18.98 1.34 4.96
N ALA A 238 17.78 1.46 4.38
CA ALA A 238 16.96 0.34 3.91
C ALA A 238 17.60 -0.36 2.71
N THR A 239 18.19 0.37 1.75
CA THR A 239 18.96 -0.20 0.63
C THR A 239 20.14 -1.02 1.14
N GLU A 240 20.94 -0.47 2.05
CA GLU A 240 22.05 -1.24 2.63
C GLU A 240 21.55 -2.51 3.34
N LEU A 241 20.41 -2.44 4.05
CA LEU A 241 19.83 -3.61 4.69
C LEU A 241 19.37 -4.66 3.67
N ALA A 242 18.73 -4.24 2.58
CA ALA A 242 18.30 -5.13 1.50
C ALA A 242 19.49 -5.85 0.86
N GLU A 243 20.59 -5.15 0.59
CA GLU A 243 21.81 -5.75 0.03
C GLU A 243 22.43 -6.79 0.97
N ARG A 244 22.34 -6.58 2.28
CA ARG A 244 22.79 -7.56 3.28
C ARG A 244 21.86 -8.76 3.36
N VAL A 245 20.56 -8.54 3.27
CA VAL A 245 19.55 -9.60 3.19
C VAL A 245 19.80 -10.50 1.99
N ILE A 246 20.05 -9.92 0.81
CA ILE A 246 20.39 -10.68 -0.39
C ILE A 246 21.67 -11.48 -0.18
N SER A 247 22.72 -10.88 0.39
CA SER A 247 23.97 -11.60 0.67
C SER A 247 23.75 -12.80 1.60
N ALA A 248 22.90 -12.66 2.62
CA ALA A 248 22.54 -13.74 3.52
C ALA A 248 21.70 -14.84 2.85
N PHE A 249 20.74 -14.45 2.02
CA PHE A 249 19.96 -15.38 1.21
C PHE A 249 20.86 -16.19 0.27
N GLU A 250 21.77 -15.54 -0.47
CA GLU A 250 22.69 -16.21 -1.38
C GLU A 250 23.57 -17.23 -0.65
N ASN A 251 24.15 -16.85 0.49
CA ASN A 251 24.98 -17.74 1.29
C ASN A 251 24.16 -18.92 1.85
N TRP A 252 22.92 -18.69 2.29
CA TRP A 252 22.04 -19.78 2.70
C TRP A 252 21.75 -20.75 1.55
N ARG A 253 21.43 -20.22 0.36
CA ARG A 253 21.11 -21.01 -0.84
C ARG A 253 22.26 -21.91 -1.27
N VAL A 254 23.51 -21.39 -1.20
CA VAL A 254 24.72 -22.17 -1.53
C VAL A 254 25.33 -22.90 -0.33
N ARG A 255 24.63 -22.96 0.81
CA ARG A 255 25.06 -23.63 2.05
C ARG A 255 26.41 -23.15 2.59
N ARG A 256 26.67 -21.85 2.49
CA ARG A 256 27.83 -21.19 3.08
C ARG A 256 27.47 -20.60 4.44
N TYR A 257 28.31 -20.86 5.43
CA TYR A 257 28.11 -20.41 6.81
C TYR A 257 28.90 -19.13 7.12
N TYR A 258 28.32 -18.30 8.00
CA TYR A 258 28.97 -17.14 8.57
C TYR A 258 29.66 -17.53 9.89
N LYS A 259 30.91 -17.06 10.06
CA LYS A 259 31.65 -17.19 11.33
C LYS A 259 31.55 -15.94 12.22
N SER A 260 30.97 -14.86 11.71
CA SER A 260 30.74 -13.61 12.43
C SER A 260 29.38 -13.02 12.06
N LEU A 261 28.94 -12.00 12.81
CA LEU A 261 27.72 -11.24 12.50
C LEU A 261 27.87 -10.29 11.30
N ARG A 262 29.06 -10.21 10.70
CA ARG A 262 29.29 -9.32 9.56
C ARG A 262 28.75 -9.98 8.30
N ILE A 263 27.54 -9.59 7.93
CA ILE A 263 26.93 -9.96 6.65
C ILE A 263 27.53 -9.08 5.55
N GLY A 264 27.88 -9.67 4.41
CA GLY A 264 28.34 -8.93 3.23
C GLY A 264 27.23 -8.06 2.63
N ARG A 265 27.54 -7.31 1.58
CA ARG A 265 26.54 -6.58 0.78
C ARG A 265 26.58 -7.14 -0.63
N THR A 266 25.42 -7.46 -1.18
CA THR A 266 25.26 -7.79 -2.61
C THR A 266 24.45 -6.68 -3.25
N ASP A 267 24.98 -6.07 -4.32
CA ASP A 267 24.27 -5.02 -5.08
C ASP A 267 22.94 -5.54 -5.63
N LEU A 268 21.87 -4.72 -5.49
CA LEU A 268 20.51 -5.13 -5.81
C LEU A 268 20.32 -5.42 -7.31
N ARG A 269 20.87 -4.56 -8.19
CA ARG A 269 20.71 -4.68 -9.65
C ARG A 269 21.52 -5.84 -10.20
N LYS A 270 22.77 -5.97 -9.74
CA LYS A 270 23.62 -7.12 -10.05
C LYS A 270 22.97 -8.43 -9.62
N PHE A 271 22.29 -8.43 -8.46
CA PHE A 271 21.52 -9.57 -8.01
C PHE A 271 20.25 -9.80 -8.83
N LEU A 272 19.70 -8.85 -9.58
CA LEU A 272 18.62 -9.13 -10.54
C LEU A 272 19.14 -9.49 -11.94
N GLY A 273 20.42 -9.24 -12.21
CA GLY A 273 21.00 -9.42 -13.55
C GLY A 273 20.79 -8.23 -14.48
N GLU A 274 20.52 -7.06 -13.89
CA GLU A 274 20.37 -5.75 -14.55
C GLU A 274 21.68 -4.97 -14.60
#